data_AF-N1PDS2-F1
#
_entry.id   AF-N1PDS2-F1
#
_cell.length_a   1.000
_cell.length_b   1.000
_cell.length_c   1.000
_cell.angle_alpha   90.00
_cell.angle_beta   90.00
_cell.angle_gamma   90.00
#
_symmetry.space_group_name_H-M   'P 1'
#
loop_
_entity.id
_entity.type
_entity.pdbx_description
1 polymer ?
#
loop_
_entity_poly.entity_id
_entity_poly.type
_entity_poly.pdbx_seq_one_letter_code
_entity_poly.pdbx_strand_id
1 'polypeptide(L)'
;MGTCLDWHSRIVSALPLAVTDLQRSSFALDWRQTYFDANRCIEAWHYQNSWLEIKAAMERLKKSGYEAFVHVNGTTRLQLDLCQSIGLSFDLLSSSQFLVHIKPALENYTRALGSIKREPDGCAAKKAGWKTVYVYRWTDDVEEDQKIVKEENDAWIEDIRELDKVIAGL
;
A
#
# COMPACT_ATOMS: atom_id res chain seq x y z
N MET A 1 9.56 -13.50 -20.77
CA MET A 1 9.90 -12.57 -21.87
C MET A 1 11.22 -13.04 -22.49
N GLY A 2 11.24 -13.39 -23.78
CA GLY A 2 12.49 -13.68 -24.51
C GLY A 2 13.13 -12.38 -24.98
N THR A 3 14.46 -12.30 -25.01
CA THR A 3 15.19 -11.12 -25.52
C THR A 3 15.66 -11.41 -26.95
N CYS A 4 15.51 -10.45 -27.87
CA CYS A 4 16.14 -10.52 -29.20
C CYS A 4 17.63 -10.10 -29.17
N LEU A 5 18.21 -9.97 -27.98
CA LEU A 5 19.54 -9.43 -27.73
C LEU A 5 20.33 -10.41 -26.87
N ASP A 6 21.62 -10.56 -27.17
CA ASP A 6 22.59 -11.34 -26.39
C ASP A 6 22.99 -10.59 -25.11
N TRP A 7 22.09 -10.60 -24.14
CA TRP A 7 22.31 -9.99 -22.83
C TRP A 7 23.44 -10.67 -22.05
N HIS A 8 23.62 -11.99 -22.21
CA HIS A 8 24.57 -12.78 -21.41
C HIS A 8 26.00 -12.36 -21.71
N SER A 9 26.39 -12.35 -22.99
CA SER A 9 27.74 -11.93 -23.38
C SER A 9 28.01 -10.47 -23.00
N ARG A 10 26.99 -9.59 -23.04
CA ARG A 10 27.13 -8.20 -22.60
C ARG A 10 27.42 -8.10 -21.10
N ILE A 11 26.66 -8.79 -20.25
CA ILE A 11 26.87 -8.78 -18.80
C ILE A 11 28.24 -9.40 -18.45
N VAL A 12 28.58 -10.55 -19.05
CA VAL A 12 29.89 -11.18 -18.84
C VAL A 12 31.04 -10.22 -19.21
N SER A 13 30.94 -9.52 -20.35
CA SER A 13 31.99 -8.58 -20.78
C SER A 13 32.12 -7.33 -19.90
N ALA A 14 31.08 -6.98 -19.14
CA ALA A 14 31.08 -5.81 -18.25
C ALA A 14 31.67 -6.13 -16.86
N LEU A 15 31.77 -7.40 -16.48
CA LEU A 15 32.31 -7.82 -15.19
C LEU A 15 33.86 -7.78 -15.19
N PRO A 16 34.51 -7.55 -14.04
CA PRO A 16 35.96 -7.46 -13.96
C PRO A 16 36.69 -8.69 -14.52
N LEU A 17 37.79 -8.45 -15.25
CA LEU A 17 38.63 -9.51 -15.83
C LEU A 17 39.30 -10.41 -14.77
N ALA A 18 39.44 -9.93 -13.54
CA ALA A 18 39.99 -10.69 -12.41
C ALA A 18 39.10 -11.88 -11.97
N VAL A 19 37.82 -11.90 -12.37
CA VAL A 19 36.90 -13.02 -12.13
C VAL A 19 37.06 -14.05 -13.27
N THR A 20 36.84 -15.34 -13.03
CA THR A 20 36.91 -16.33 -14.13
C THR A 20 35.69 -16.25 -15.05
N ASP A 21 35.82 -16.71 -16.31
CA ASP A 21 34.69 -16.76 -17.26
C ASP A 21 33.51 -17.59 -16.71
N LEU A 22 33.81 -18.71 -16.05
CA LEU A 22 32.80 -19.56 -15.44
C LEU A 22 32.02 -18.82 -14.34
N GLN A 23 32.72 -18.10 -13.46
CA GLN A 23 32.09 -17.31 -12.40
C GLN A 23 31.27 -16.14 -12.96
N ARG A 24 31.79 -15.42 -13.96
CA ARG A 24 31.05 -14.34 -14.64
C ARG A 24 29.77 -14.86 -15.29
N SER A 25 29.86 -16.00 -15.97
CA SER A 25 28.72 -16.65 -16.61
C SER A 25 27.66 -17.08 -15.59
N SER A 26 28.08 -17.74 -14.50
CA SER A 26 27.17 -18.14 -13.40
C SER A 26 26.47 -16.93 -12.80
N PHE A 27 27.24 -15.89 -12.44
CA PHE A 27 26.69 -14.64 -11.90
C PHE A 27 25.64 -14.03 -12.82
N ALA A 28 25.90 -13.96 -14.13
CA ALA A 28 24.97 -13.38 -15.09
C ALA A 28 23.62 -14.13 -15.10
N LEU A 29 23.65 -15.47 -15.04
CA LEU A 29 22.46 -16.31 -15.00
C LEU A 29 21.70 -16.15 -13.69
N ASP A 30 22.39 -16.22 -12.56
CA ASP A 30 21.80 -16.10 -11.22
C ASP A 30 21.19 -14.71 -11.01
N TRP A 31 21.88 -13.66 -11.47
CA TRP A 31 21.38 -12.29 -11.43
C TRP A 31 20.10 -12.14 -12.26
N ARG A 32 20.06 -12.70 -13.47
CA ARG A 32 18.86 -12.65 -14.32
C ARG A 32 17.69 -13.38 -13.69
N GLN A 33 17.92 -14.56 -13.10
CA GLN A 33 16.87 -15.30 -12.40
C GLN A 33 16.34 -14.50 -11.22
N THR A 34 17.23 -13.98 -10.38
CA THR A 34 16.89 -13.12 -9.23
C THR A 34 16.11 -11.88 -9.66
N TYR A 35 16.51 -11.23 -10.76
CA TYR A 35 15.79 -10.09 -11.31
C TYR A 35 14.34 -10.44 -11.67
N PHE A 36 14.10 -11.58 -12.34
CA PHE A 36 12.73 -11.99 -12.65
C PHE A 36 11.94 -12.37 -11.41
N ASP A 37 12.54 -13.05 -10.45
CA ASP A 37 11.89 -13.44 -9.20
C ASP A 37 11.47 -12.21 -8.39
N ALA A 38 12.35 -11.21 -8.28
CA ALA A 38 12.06 -9.93 -7.65
C ALA A 38 10.92 -9.19 -8.36
N ASN A 39 10.93 -9.15 -9.70
CA ASN A 39 9.86 -8.50 -10.46
C ASN A 39 8.51 -9.20 -10.30
N ARG A 40 8.46 -10.53 -10.19
CA ARG A 40 7.20 -11.25 -9.88
C ARG A 40 6.67 -10.90 -8.50
N CYS A 41 7.54 -10.75 -7.51
CA CYS A 41 7.14 -10.31 -6.18
C CYS A 41 6.59 -8.87 -6.22
N ILE A 42 7.25 -7.97 -6.94
CA ILE A 42 6.79 -6.59 -7.15
C ILE A 42 5.42 -6.60 -7.83
N GLU A 43 5.23 -7.37 -8.90
CA GLU A 43 3.95 -7.47 -9.60
C GLU A 43 2.81 -7.92 -8.67
N ALA A 44 3.07 -8.86 -7.75
CA ALA A 44 2.08 -9.29 -6.76
C ALA A 44 1.64 -8.16 -5.80
N TRP A 45 2.48 -7.15 -5.54
CA TRP A 45 2.06 -5.95 -4.80
C TRP A 45 1.11 -5.07 -5.62
N HIS A 46 1.29 -5.03 -6.95
CA HIS A 46 0.46 -4.23 -7.84
C HIS A 46 -0.90 -4.88 -8.16
N TYR A 47 -1.04 -6.19 -7.92
CA TYR A 47 -2.27 -6.94 -8.17
C TYR A 47 -2.67 -7.78 -6.96
N GLN A 48 -3.58 -7.22 -6.15
CA GLN A 48 -4.09 -7.86 -4.94
C GLN A 48 -5.60 -8.05 -5.04
N ASN A 49 -6.09 -9.12 -4.38
CA ASN A 49 -7.51 -9.34 -4.19
C ASN A 49 -8.03 -8.44 -3.08
N SER A 50 -9.17 -7.78 -3.28
CA SER A 50 -9.88 -7.12 -2.18
C SER A 50 -10.56 -8.16 -1.29
N TRP A 51 -10.64 -7.87 0.00
CA TRP A 51 -11.61 -8.52 0.88
C TRP A 51 -13.03 -8.37 0.31
N LEU A 52 -13.82 -9.45 0.36
CA LEU A 52 -15.09 -9.58 -0.38
C LEU A 52 -16.09 -8.48 -0.04
N GLU A 53 -16.09 -8.03 1.21
CA GLU A 53 -17.05 -7.09 1.75
C GLU A 53 -16.69 -5.60 1.51
N ILE A 54 -15.45 -5.30 1.13
CA ILE A 54 -14.98 -3.91 0.96
C ILE A 54 -15.81 -3.17 -0.09
N LYS A 55 -16.13 -3.81 -1.22
CA LYS A 55 -16.91 -3.15 -2.28
C LYS A 55 -18.28 -2.68 -1.78
N ALA A 56 -19.00 -3.56 -1.08
CA ALA A 56 -20.31 -3.25 -0.53
C ALA A 56 -20.24 -2.15 0.55
N ALA A 57 -19.21 -2.18 1.40
CA ALA A 57 -18.99 -1.15 2.41
C ALA A 57 -18.70 0.22 1.79
N MET A 58 -17.83 0.29 0.78
CA MET A 58 -17.51 1.54 0.09
C MET A 58 -18.72 2.15 -0.63
N GLU A 59 -19.55 1.32 -1.27
CA GLU A 59 -20.80 1.78 -1.88
C GLU A 59 -21.78 2.35 -0.85
N ARG A 60 -21.87 1.73 0.33
CA ARG A 60 -22.72 2.21 1.44
C ARG A 60 -22.22 3.54 1.98
N LEU A 61 -20.92 3.67 2.25
CA LEU A 61 -20.33 4.94 2.69
C LEU A 61 -20.65 6.08 1.73
N LYS A 62 -20.48 5.86 0.42
CA LYS A 62 -20.83 6.86 -0.61
C LYS A 62 -22.32 7.20 -0.60
N LYS A 63 -23.21 6.19 -0.48
CA LYS A 63 -24.67 6.41 -0.37
C LYS A 63 -25.06 7.18 0.88
N SER A 64 -24.32 7.00 1.98
CA SER A 64 -24.48 7.72 3.24
C SER A 64 -23.85 9.11 3.23
N GLY A 65 -23.30 9.56 2.09
CA GLY A 65 -22.82 10.93 1.88
C GLY A 65 -21.36 11.16 2.26
N TYR A 66 -20.57 10.10 2.50
CA TYR A 66 -19.16 10.22 2.83
C TYR A 66 -18.28 10.25 1.56
N GLU A 67 -17.27 11.11 1.59
CA GLU A 67 -16.12 11.04 0.70
C GLU A 67 -15.11 10.01 1.23
N ALA A 68 -14.44 9.30 0.34
CA ALA A 68 -13.45 8.30 0.67
C ALA A 68 -12.09 8.64 0.06
N PHE A 69 -11.10 8.85 0.92
CA PHE A 69 -9.72 9.17 0.52
C PHE A 69 -8.77 8.06 0.93
N VAL A 70 -7.88 7.65 0.03
CA VAL A 70 -6.82 6.67 0.32
C VAL A 70 -5.60 7.41 0.85
N HIS A 71 -5.03 6.93 1.96
CA HIS A 71 -3.80 7.48 2.55
C HIS A 71 -2.80 6.37 2.90
N VAL A 72 -1.77 6.20 2.06
CA VAL A 72 -0.90 5.00 2.10
C VAL A 72 0.56 5.29 1.77
N ASN A 73 1.46 4.41 2.24
CA ASN A 73 2.92 4.50 2.03
C ASN A 73 3.35 4.18 0.58
N GLY A 74 2.50 3.52 -0.19
CA GLY A 74 2.77 3.14 -1.57
C GLY A 74 2.95 4.31 -2.53
N THR A 75 3.54 4.03 -3.70
CA THR A 75 3.65 4.98 -4.82
C THR A 75 2.29 5.26 -5.46
N THR A 76 2.19 6.32 -6.26
CA THR A 76 0.94 6.63 -6.99
C THR A 76 0.59 5.53 -8.00
N ARG A 77 1.59 4.99 -8.71
CA ARG A 77 1.37 3.90 -9.69
C ARG A 77 0.80 2.65 -9.02
N LEU A 78 1.38 2.26 -7.89
CA LEU A 78 0.90 1.13 -7.08
C LEU A 78 -0.58 1.30 -6.70
N GLN A 79 -0.97 2.48 -6.23
CA GLN A 79 -2.37 2.73 -5.84
C GLN A 79 -3.33 2.67 -7.02
N LEU A 80 -2.94 3.22 -8.17
CA LEU A 80 -3.75 3.17 -9.38
C LEU A 80 -3.94 1.72 -9.86
N ASP A 81 -2.89 0.90 -9.80
CA ASP A 81 -2.96 -0.52 -10.18
C ASP A 81 -3.87 -1.30 -9.23
N LEU A 82 -3.80 -1.04 -7.92
CA LEU A 82 -4.69 -1.64 -6.92
C LEU A 82 -6.15 -1.21 -7.12
N CYS A 83 -6.42 0.07 -7.39
CA CYS A 83 -7.76 0.55 -7.69
C CYS A 83 -8.33 -0.15 -8.93
N GLN A 84 -7.51 -0.33 -9.96
CA GLN A 84 -7.86 -1.06 -11.17
C GLN A 84 -8.10 -2.55 -10.88
N SER A 85 -7.24 -3.21 -10.09
CA SER A 85 -7.34 -4.65 -9.79
C SER A 85 -8.61 -4.97 -9.01
N ILE A 86 -8.98 -4.12 -8.05
CA ILE A 86 -10.18 -4.33 -7.22
C ILE A 86 -11.43 -3.71 -7.84
N GLY A 87 -11.30 -2.84 -8.84
CA GLY A 87 -12.44 -2.15 -9.47
C GLY A 87 -13.15 -1.18 -8.52
N LEU A 88 -12.38 -0.44 -7.71
CA LEU A 88 -12.88 0.63 -6.84
C LEU A 88 -12.24 1.96 -7.21
N SER A 89 -13.03 3.02 -7.08
CA SER A 89 -12.56 4.40 -7.18
C SER A 89 -12.76 5.12 -5.86
N PHE A 90 -11.82 6.02 -5.57
CA PHE A 90 -11.81 6.87 -4.38
C PHE A 90 -11.78 8.33 -4.84
N ASP A 91 -12.24 9.23 -3.98
CA ASP A 91 -12.34 10.65 -4.28
C ASP A 91 -10.95 11.31 -4.32
N LEU A 92 -9.97 10.72 -3.63
CA LEU A 92 -8.56 11.11 -3.67
C LEU A 92 -7.64 9.92 -3.37
N LEU A 93 -6.50 9.84 -4.09
CA LEU A 93 -5.40 8.92 -3.82
C LEU A 93 -4.19 9.67 -3.28
N SER A 94 -3.95 9.58 -1.97
CA SER A 94 -2.87 10.27 -1.27
C SER A 94 -1.69 9.34 -1.03
N SER A 95 -0.75 9.36 -1.98
CA SER A 95 0.47 8.54 -1.96
C SER A 95 1.61 9.22 -1.23
N SER A 96 2.46 8.42 -0.59
CA SER A 96 3.68 8.96 0.03
C SER A 96 4.67 9.51 -0.99
N GLN A 97 4.59 9.07 -2.24
CA GLN A 97 5.33 9.69 -3.36
C GLN A 97 4.83 11.12 -3.62
N PHE A 98 3.52 11.34 -3.60
CA PHE A 98 2.92 12.67 -3.78
C PHE A 98 3.14 13.56 -2.55
N LEU A 99 3.03 12.98 -1.35
CA LEU A 99 3.21 13.70 -0.09
C LEU A 99 4.68 13.94 0.28
N VAL A 100 5.64 13.25 -0.35
CA VAL A 100 7.09 13.31 -0.09
C VAL A 100 7.46 13.01 1.38
N HIS A 101 6.63 12.22 2.05
CA HIS A 101 6.81 11.75 3.43
C HIS A 101 6.18 10.36 3.54
N ILE A 102 6.57 9.56 4.53
CA ILE A 102 6.04 8.21 4.76
C ILE A 102 5.45 8.13 6.19
N LYS A 103 4.34 7.41 6.38
CA LYS A 103 3.79 7.15 7.72
C LYS A 103 4.79 6.33 8.57
N PRO A 104 4.93 6.60 9.87
CA PRO A 104 4.03 7.41 10.72
C PRO A 104 4.49 8.87 10.92
N ALA A 105 5.30 9.45 10.02
CA ALA A 105 5.74 10.84 10.17
C ALA A 105 4.54 11.81 10.18
N LEU A 106 4.54 12.76 11.13
CA LEU A 106 3.49 13.77 11.29
C LEU A 106 3.21 14.50 9.96
N GLU A 107 4.26 14.88 9.26
CA GLU A 107 4.24 15.65 8.03
C GLU A 107 3.46 14.93 6.92
N ASN A 108 3.46 13.59 6.92
CA ASN A 108 2.67 12.79 5.99
C ASN A 108 1.16 12.99 6.23
N TYR A 109 0.71 12.97 7.49
CA TYR A 109 -0.69 13.23 7.85
C TYR A 109 -1.09 14.68 7.61
N THR A 110 -0.24 15.64 8.03
CA THR A 110 -0.49 17.07 7.83
C THR A 110 -0.66 17.42 6.36
N ARG A 111 0.20 16.91 5.48
CA ARG A 111 0.09 17.17 4.04
C ARG A 111 -1.15 16.52 3.41
N ALA A 112 -1.51 15.31 3.86
CA ALA A 112 -2.73 14.64 3.39
C ALA A 112 -3.97 15.49 3.72
N LEU A 113 -4.07 16.01 4.95
CA LEU A 113 -5.18 16.89 5.35
C LEU A 113 -5.17 18.24 4.64
N GLY A 114 -4.00 18.85 4.51
CA GLY A 114 -3.86 20.13 3.81
C GLY A 114 -4.34 20.03 2.35
N SER A 115 -4.16 18.87 1.70
CA SER A 115 -4.65 18.63 0.33
C SER A 115 -6.18 18.71 0.18
N ILE A 116 -6.92 18.47 1.27
CA ILE A 116 -8.39 18.57 1.34
C ILE A 116 -8.84 19.77 2.19
N LYS A 117 -7.94 20.73 2.45
CA LYS A 117 -8.19 21.94 3.26
C LYS A 117 -8.72 21.64 4.66
N ARG A 118 -8.15 20.62 5.29
CA ARG A 118 -8.35 20.29 6.71
C ARG A 118 -7.04 20.52 7.46
N GLU A 119 -7.13 20.90 8.73
CA GLU A 119 -5.97 21.09 9.59
C GLU A 119 -5.83 19.91 10.57
N PRO A 120 -4.62 19.33 10.76
CA PRO A 120 -4.36 18.41 11.85
C PRO A 120 -4.29 19.14 13.18
N ASP A 121 -4.78 18.52 14.26
CA ASP A 121 -4.48 18.98 15.63
C ASP A 121 -3.25 18.30 16.28
N GLY A 122 -2.46 17.51 15.52
CA GLY A 122 -1.24 16.84 15.97
C GLY A 122 -0.81 15.60 15.14
N CYS A 123 0.05 14.72 15.68
CA CYS A 123 0.80 13.67 14.96
C CYS A 123 0.26 12.24 15.06
N ALA A 124 -0.12 11.64 13.92
CA ALA A 124 -0.94 10.43 13.78
C ALA A 124 -2.45 10.71 13.85
N ALA A 125 -3.26 9.89 13.17
CA ALA A 125 -4.69 10.15 12.95
C ALA A 125 -5.45 10.60 14.22
N LYS A 126 -5.29 9.88 15.34
CA LYS A 126 -5.99 10.21 16.59
C LYS A 126 -5.49 11.48 17.27
N LYS A 127 -4.17 11.71 17.27
CA LYS A 127 -3.58 12.96 17.75
C LYS A 127 -3.76 14.12 16.78
N ALA A 128 -4.25 13.85 15.57
CA ALA A 128 -4.65 14.82 14.56
C ALA A 128 -6.18 15.07 14.56
N GLY A 129 -6.88 14.56 15.57
CA GLY A 129 -8.28 14.87 15.84
C GLY A 129 -9.24 13.97 15.08
N TRP A 130 -8.72 12.91 14.42
CA TRP A 130 -9.55 12.00 13.66
C TRP A 130 -10.20 11.00 14.60
N LYS A 131 -11.49 10.78 14.40
CA LYS A 131 -12.14 9.57 14.89
C LYS A 131 -11.51 8.37 14.19
N THR A 132 -11.10 7.36 14.94
CA THR A 132 -10.45 6.17 14.39
C THR A 132 -11.32 4.92 14.53
N VAL A 133 -11.50 4.22 13.42
CA VAL A 133 -12.11 2.88 13.38
C VAL A 133 -11.03 1.90 12.94
N TYR A 134 -10.72 0.93 13.78
CA TYR A 134 -9.87 -0.18 13.38
C TYR A 134 -10.71 -1.29 12.74
N VAL A 135 -10.26 -1.82 11.61
CA VAL A 135 -10.89 -2.97 10.95
C VAL A 135 -9.93 -4.14 11.01
N TYR A 136 -10.29 -5.17 11.78
CA TYR A 136 -9.45 -6.35 11.95
C TYR A 136 -9.35 -7.18 10.67
N ARG A 137 -8.13 -7.59 10.34
CA ARG A 137 -7.73 -8.35 9.15
C ARG A 137 -6.79 -9.47 9.56
N TRP A 138 -7.33 -10.67 9.72
CA TRP A 138 -6.58 -11.83 10.26
C TRP A 138 -5.32 -12.24 9.46
N THR A 139 -5.21 -11.91 8.17
CA THR A 139 -4.00 -12.16 7.38
C THR A 139 -2.93 -11.08 7.52
N ASP A 140 -3.32 -9.89 7.96
CA ASP A 140 -2.45 -8.71 8.05
C ASP A 140 -2.03 -8.46 9.50
N ASP A 141 -2.93 -8.74 10.45
CA ASP A 141 -2.80 -8.48 11.89
C ASP A 141 -2.15 -9.65 12.65
N VAL A 142 -1.29 -10.43 11.99
CA VAL A 142 -0.76 -11.71 12.53
C VAL A 142 0.07 -11.50 13.81
N GLU A 143 0.71 -10.35 13.93
CA GLU A 143 1.60 -10.00 15.05
C GLU A 143 1.00 -8.93 15.99
N GLU A 144 -0.21 -8.47 15.72
CA GLU A 144 -0.83 -7.34 16.42
C GLU A 144 -1.61 -7.78 17.67
N ASP A 145 -1.34 -7.16 18.83
CA ASP A 145 -2.14 -7.39 20.04
C ASP A 145 -3.49 -6.69 19.94
N GLN A 146 -4.52 -7.46 19.59
CA GLN A 146 -5.88 -6.95 19.41
C GLN A 146 -6.51 -6.35 20.67
N LYS A 147 -5.97 -6.61 21.87
CA LYS A 147 -6.43 -5.91 23.08
C LYS A 147 -5.95 -4.46 23.07
N ILE A 148 -4.67 -4.25 22.77
CA ILE A 148 -4.07 -2.92 22.68
C ILE A 148 -4.73 -2.13 21.56
N VAL A 149 -4.88 -2.74 20.38
CA VAL A 149 -5.49 -2.07 19.21
C VAL A 149 -6.93 -1.61 19.50
N LYS A 150 -7.71 -2.41 20.24
CA LYS A 150 -9.07 -2.04 20.67
C LYS A 150 -9.08 -0.82 21.59
N GLU A 151 -8.13 -0.73 22.52
CA GLU A 151 -8.02 0.39 23.46
C GLU A 151 -7.53 1.68 22.78
N GLU A 152 -6.71 1.55 21.74
CA GLU A 152 -6.13 2.70 21.04
C GLU A 152 -7.07 3.38 20.05
N ASN A 153 -8.15 2.71 19.61
CA ASN A 153 -9.07 3.20 18.59
C ASN A 153 -10.46 3.54 19.14
N ASP A 154 -11.17 4.49 18.52
CA ASP A 154 -12.50 4.90 19.00
C ASP A 154 -13.57 3.83 18.71
N ALA A 155 -13.37 3.02 17.66
CA ALA A 155 -14.09 1.78 17.44
C ALA A 155 -13.17 0.69 16.87
N TRP A 156 -13.57 -0.57 17.06
CA TRP A 156 -12.92 -1.74 16.49
C TRP A 156 -13.98 -2.68 15.93
N ILE A 157 -13.81 -3.15 14.70
CA ILE A 157 -14.77 -4.01 14.01
C ILE A 157 -14.06 -5.14 13.26
N GLU A 158 -14.71 -6.30 13.15
CA GLU A 158 -14.27 -7.41 12.31
C GLU A 158 -14.87 -7.33 10.89
N ASP A 159 -16.09 -6.78 10.79
CA ASP A 159 -16.82 -6.67 9.54
C ASP A 159 -17.10 -5.20 9.20
N ILE A 160 -16.59 -4.77 8.06
CA ILE A 160 -16.68 -3.38 7.59
C ILE A 160 -18.03 -3.06 6.90
N ARG A 161 -18.92 -4.05 6.67
CA ARG A 161 -20.17 -3.84 5.92
C ARG A 161 -21.07 -2.71 6.45
N GLU A 162 -21.00 -2.47 7.76
CA GLU A 162 -21.82 -1.48 8.46
C GLU A 162 -20.97 -0.31 9.01
N LEU A 163 -19.80 -0.05 8.40
CA LEU A 163 -18.88 1.01 8.80
C LEU A 163 -19.55 2.40 8.81
N ASP A 164 -20.50 2.66 7.93
CA ASP A 164 -21.27 3.91 7.91
C ASP A 164 -22.08 4.13 9.21
N LYS A 165 -22.66 3.06 9.77
CA LYS A 165 -23.36 3.10 11.06
C LYS A 165 -22.40 3.28 12.22
N VAL A 166 -21.23 2.64 12.17
CA VAL A 166 -20.19 2.78 13.18
C VAL A 166 -19.71 4.23 13.23
N ILE A 167 -19.38 4.82 12.08
CA ILE A 167 -18.95 6.22 11.98
C ILE A 167 -20.05 7.17 12.48
N ALA A 168 -21.32 6.92 12.14
CA ALA A 168 -22.43 7.75 12.61
C ALA A 168 -22.62 7.72 14.15
N GLY A 169 -22.05 6.72 14.85
CA GLY A 169 -22.11 6.58 16.30
C GLY A 169 -20.91 7.18 17.06
N LEU A 170 -19.89 7.70 16.37
CA LEU A 170 -18.67 8.28 16.97
C LEU A 170 -18.73 9.80 17.12
#